data_AF-A0A285UQV8-F1
#
_entry.id   AF-A0A285UQV8-F1
#
_cell.length_a   1.000
_cell.length_b   1.000
_cell.length_c   1.000
_cell.angle_alpha   90.00
_cell.angle_beta   90.00
_cell.angle_gamma   90.00
#
_symmetry.space_group_name_H-M   'P 1'
#
loop_
_entity.id
_entity.type
_entity.pdbx_description
1 polymer ?
#
loop_
_entity_poly.entity_id
_entity_poly.type
_entity_poly.pdbx_seq_one_letter_code
_entity_poly.pdbx_strand_id
1 'polypeptide(L)'
;MKNFPSSKDYNYWLIGMVILTIYFATKSLGENEILINYITFAGTIISILLAIVAIIYSYQQTNRSSQNYADTKSLLNSISENVNGIEDLKVGAASSNTDIKNIKENLNAVLYRNVQYINSSENSVEKLIESQKLKESGYQDFHITLIPKIYDFENPVKIENNEYEHYVKHYQDMTGANLAIAFNIHAKENGFGYSFDLSVGEKGMTPDYLKLILGSYKSETLKVFNVSKLIYADVKLIE
;
A
#
# COMPACT_ATOMS: atom_id res chain seq x y z
N MET A 1 7.89 45.40 74.26
CA MET A 1 9.22 45.83 73.77
C MET A 1 9.09 46.12 72.28
N LYS A 2 9.56 47.30 71.84
CA LYS A 2 9.32 47.91 70.52
C LYS A 2 9.74 47.01 69.36
N ASN A 3 8.91 46.97 68.31
CA ASN A 3 9.18 46.35 67.02
C ASN A 3 10.54 46.82 66.48
N PHE A 4 11.44 45.86 66.24
CA PHE A 4 12.67 46.07 65.48
C PHE A 4 12.30 46.65 64.10
N PRO A 5 13.04 47.64 63.59
CA PRO A 5 12.53 48.45 62.49
C PRO A 5 12.66 47.69 61.15
N SER A 6 11.80 48.02 60.19
CA SER A 6 11.66 47.32 58.91
C SER A 6 12.93 47.45 58.06
N SER A 7 13.15 46.61 57.03
CA SER A 7 14.37 46.69 56.18
C SER A 7 14.63 48.07 55.57
N LYS A 8 13.60 48.92 55.44
CA LYS A 8 13.76 50.32 54.99
C LYS A 8 14.41 51.20 56.05
N ASP A 9 14.07 51.00 57.32
CA ASP A 9 14.61 51.76 58.45
C ASP A 9 16.07 51.41 58.73
N TYR A 10 16.48 50.17 58.46
CA TYR A 10 17.89 49.76 58.50
C TYR A 10 18.74 50.57 57.51
N ASN A 11 18.25 50.76 56.27
CA ASN A 11 18.95 51.56 55.27
C ASN A 11 19.04 53.04 55.69
N TYR A 12 17.99 53.62 56.27
CA TYR A 12 18.03 54.99 56.79
C TYR A 12 19.01 55.15 57.95
N TRP A 13 19.06 54.16 58.86
CA TRP A 13 19.99 54.18 59.99
C TRP A 13 21.46 54.01 59.53
N LEU A 14 21.70 53.15 58.52
CA LEU A 14 23.00 52.97 57.89
C LEU A 14 23.48 54.27 57.23
N ILE A 15 22.63 54.92 56.43
CA ILE A 15 22.94 56.21 55.79
C ILE A 15 23.25 57.27 56.85
N GLY A 16 22.45 57.34 57.92
CA GLY A 16 22.67 58.26 59.04
C GLY A 16 24.03 58.06 59.72
N MET A 17 24.43 56.81 59.98
CA MET A 17 25.73 56.48 60.58
C MET A 17 26.90 56.83 59.66
N VAL A 18 26.76 56.63 58.35
CA VAL A 18 27.78 57.02 57.36
C VAL A 18 27.98 58.53 57.35
N ILE A 19 26.89 59.31 57.31
CA ILE A 19 26.95 60.78 57.33
C ILE A 19 27.61 61.29 58.62
N LEU A 20 27.24 60.72 59.77
CA LEU A 20 27.80 61.09 61.07
C LEU A 20 29.30 60.77 61.14
N THR A 21 29.71 59.60 60.62
CA THR A 21 31.14 59.21 60.53
C THR A 21 31.92 60.18 59.65
N ILE A 22 31.38 60.57 58.49
CA ILE A 22 32.01 61.56 57.60
C ILE A 22 32.16 62.91 58.31
N TYR A 23 31.15 63.36 59.05
CA TYR A 23 31.21 64.63 59.77
C TYR A 23 32.33 64.64 60.83
N PHE A 24 32.43 63.60 61.66
CA PHE A 24 33.50 63.50 62.66
C PHE A 24 34.88 63.36 62.05
N ALA A 25 35.03 62.54 61.00
CA ALA A 25 36.29 62.40 60.27
C ALA A 25 36.73 63.73 59.67
N THR A 26 35.81 64.46 59.03
CA THR A 26 36.08 65.78 58.43
C THR A 26 36.54 66.79 59.47
N LYS A 27 35.88 66.83 60.64
CA LYS A 27 36.26 67.73 61.74
C LYS A 27 37.66 67.42 62.28
N SER A 28 38.00 66.14 62.43
CA SER A 28 39.30 65.73 62.99
C SER A 28 40.47 65.86 62.01
N LEU A 29 40.22 65.72 60.70
CA LEU A 29 41.26 65.72 59.67
C LEU A 29 41.43 67.10 59.01
N GLY A 30 40.46 68.00 59.18
CA GLY A 30 40.43 69.34 58.59
C GLY A 30 41.57 70.27 59.02
N GLU A 31 42.24 69.99 60.13
CA GLU A 31 43.33 70.82 60.67
C GLU A 31 44.71 70.46 60.08
N ASN A 32 44.84 69.37 59.32
CA ASN A 32 46.12 68.92 58.75
C ASN A 32 46.12 69.00 57.21
N GLU A 33 46.61 70.13 56.69
CA GLU A 33 46.64 70.44 55.25
C GLU A 33 47.39 69.39 54.40
N ILE A 34 48.49 68.83 54.93
CA ILE A 34 49.29 67.80 54.25
C ILE A 34 48.45 66.54 54.05
N LEU A 35 47.73 66.11 55.09
CA LEU A 35 46.91 64.91 55.06
C LEU A 35 45.68 65.07 54.15
N ILE A 36 45.07 66.26 54.12
CA ILE A 36 43.97 66.60 53.22
C ILE A 36 44.41 66.49 51.75
N ASN A 37 45.60 66.97 51.42
CA ASN A 37 46.14 66.89 50.05
C ASN A 37 46.35 65.44 49.60
N TYR A 38 46.87 64.56 50.48
CA TYR A 38 46.99 63.13 50.18
C TYR A 38 45.64 62.45 50.00
N ILE A 39 44.65 62.76 50.84
CA ILE A 39 43.28 62.22 50.70
C ILE A 39 42.64 62.68 49.39
N THR A 40 42.80 63.95 49.03
CA THR A 40 42.24 64.50 47.78
C THR A 40 42.88 63.86 46.55
N PHE A 41 44.19 63.61 46.60
CA PHE A 41 44.89 62.89 45.54
C PHE A 41 44.44 61.43 45.44
N ALA A 42 44.36 60.72 46.58
CA ALA A 42 43.87 59.34 46.63
C ALA A 42 42.41 59.23 46.15
N GLY A 43 41.56 60.19 46.52
CA GLY A 43 40.17 60.27 46.06
C GLY A 43 40.06 60.41 44.54
N THR A 44 40.96 61.17 43.93
CA THR A 44 41.04 61.32 42.46
C THR A 44 41.43 60.01 41.79
N ILE A 45 42.44 59.30 42.31
CA ILE A 45 42.86 57.98 41.79
C ILE A 45 41.71 56.97 41.92
N ILE A 46 41.04 56.93 43.08
CA ILE A 46 39.90 56.04 43.32
C ILE A 46 38.74 56.35 42.36
N SER A 47 38.48 57.63 42.08
CA SER A 47 37.45 58.05 41.11
C SER A 47 37.74 57.54 39.70
N ILE A 48 39.00 57.64 39.25
CA ILE A 48 39.43 57.10 37.95
C ILE A 48 39.24 55.58 37.92
N LEU A 49 39.63 54.86 38.99
CA LEU A 49 39.47 53.41 39.07
C LEU A 49 37.98 53.00 39.02
N LEU A 50 37.10 53.70 39.74
CA LEU A 50 35.66 53.45 39.72
C LEU A 50 35.07 53.69 38.33
N ALA A 51 35.51 54.75 37.63
CA ALA A 51 35.08 55.02 36.26
C ALA A 51 35.48 53.88 35.30
N ILE A 52 36.69 53.33 35.44
CA ILE A 52 37.15 52.18 34.64
C ILE A 52 36.28 50.95 34.92
N VAL A 53 35.98 50.65 36.19
CA VAL A 53 35.10 49.53 36.56
C VAL A 53 33.70 49.72 35.95
N ALA A 54 33.15 50.92 36.00
CA ALA A 54 31.86 51.23 35.38
C ALA A 54 31.87 51.02 33.86
N ILE A 55 32.95 51.43 33.17
CA ILE A 55 33.15 51.18 31.74
C ILE A 55 33.19 49.67 31.45
N ILE A 56 33.92 48.88 32.25
CA ILE A 56 34.00 47.42 32.08
C ILE A 56 32.62 46.76 32.23
N TYR A 57 31.85 47.15 33.25
CA TYR A 57 30.49 46.64 33.44
C TYR A 57 29.56 47.02 32.29
N SER A 58 29.64 48.27 31.82
CA SER A 58 28.87 48.74 30.66
C SER A 58 29.22 47.96 29.38
N TYR A 59 30.52 47.68 29.18
CA TYR A 59 30.99 46.88 28.06
C TYR A 59 30.47 45.43 28.10
N GLN A 60 30.55 44.77 29.26
CA GLN A 60 30.02 43.41 29.43
C GLN A 60 28.50 43.34 29.22
N GLN A 61 27.75 44.33 29.74
CA GLN A 61 26.30 44.41 29.57
C GLN A 61 25.91 44.63 28.09
N THR A 62 26.66 45.46 27.39
CA THR A 62 26.45 45.73 25.95
C THR A 62 26.69 44.46 25.14
N ASN A 63 27.80 43.75 25.37
CA ASN A 63 28.12 42.51 24.65
C ASN A 63 27.06 41.41 24.86
N ARG A 64 26.58 41.22 26.11
CA ARG A 64 25.50 40.26 26.40
C ARG A 64 24.18 40.63 25.72
N SER A 65 23.87 41.93 25.66
CA SER A 65 22.65 42.42 25.02
C SER A 65 22.69 42.20 23.50
N SER A 66 23.86 42.40 22.87
CA SER A 66 24.04 42.14 21.43
C SER A 66 23.96 40.65 21.09
N GLN A 67 24.52 39.76 21.92
CA GLN A 67 24.40 38.30 21.74
C GLN A 67 22.94 37.83 21.87
N ASN A 68 22.24 38.26 22.92
CA ASN A 68 20.83 37.91 23.12
C ASN A 68 19.93 38.41 21.97
N TYR A 69 20.23 39.57 21.38
CA TYR A 69 19.51 40.09 20.22
C TYR A 69 19.74 39.24 18.96
N ALA A 70 20.98 38.79 18.73
CA ALA A 70 21.31 37.90 17.62
C ALA A 70 20.59 36.55 17.73
N ASP A 71 20.60 35.94 18.92
CA ASP A 71 19.92 34.66 19.18
C ASP A 71 18.40 34.79 19.04
N THR A 72 17.83 35.88 19.56
CA THR A 72 16.39 36.18 19.42
C THR A 72 16.00 36.37 17.95
N LYS A 73 16.83 37.08 17.17
CA LYS A 73 16.62 37.27 15.73
C LYS A 73 16.70 35.94 14.98
N SER A 74 17.66 35.07 15.34
CA SER A 74 17.77 33.73 14.76
C SER A 74 16.53 32.88 15.05
N LEU A 75 16.05 32.88 16.30
CA LEU A 75 14.81 32.19 16.68
C LEU A 75 13.59 32.72 15.93
N LEU A 76 13.47 34.04 15.80
CA LEU A 76 12.39 34.65 15.03
C LEU A 76 12.43 34.27 13.55
N ASN A 77 13.63 34.21 12.95
CA ASN A 77 13.79 33.74 11.57
C ASN A 77 13.38 32.28 11.43
N SER A 78 13.82 31.39 12.33
CA SER A 78 13.41 29.97 12.30
C SER A 78 11.90 29.79 12.53
N ILE A 79 11.29 30.61 13.39
CA ILE A 79 9.83 30.62 13.57
C ILE A 79 9.16 31.06 12.27
N SER A 80 9.65 32.11 11.61
CA SER A 80 9.10 32.58 10.34
C SER A 80 9.22 31.54 9.23
N GLU A 81 10.35 30.85 9.12
CA GLU A 81 10.55 29.74 8.17
C GLU A 81 9.58 28.59 8.43
N ASN A 82 9.40 28.20 9.70
CA ASN A 82 8.44 27.17 10.07
C ASN A 82 6.99 27.57 9.78
N VAL A 83 6.62 28.84 9.98
CA VAL A 83 5.28 29.36 9.64
C VAL A 83 5.06 29.34 8.12
N ASN A 84 6.06 29.71 7.33
CA ASN A 84 5.98 29.60 5.87
C ASN A 84 5.84 28.13 5.42
N GLY A 85 6.58 27.21 6.06
CA GLY A 85 6.43 25.77 5.82
C GLY A 85 5.03 25.23 6.13
N ILE A 86 4.31 25.81 7.10
CA ILE A 86 2.91 25.47 7.37
C ILE A 86 1.98 25.93 6.23
N GLU A 87 2.26 27.08 5.61
CA GLU A 87 1.52 27.55 4.45
C GLU A 87 1.70 26.61 3.25
N ASP A 88 2.94 26.19 2.99
CA ASP A 88 3.24 25.20 1.95
C ASP A 88 2.54 23.85 2.21
N LEU A 89 2.52 23.38 3.46
CA LEU A 89 1.79 22.19 3.85
C LEU A 89 0.28 22.33 3.62
N LYS A 90 -0.29 23.51 3.86
CA LYS A 90 -1.71 23.79 3.60
C LYS A 90 -2.02 23.75 2.11
N VAL A 91 -1.14 24.31 1.27
CA VAL A 91 -1.27 24.24 -0.20
C VAL A 91 -1.14 22.78 -0.67
N GLY A 92 -0.15 22.05 -0.18
CA GLY A 92 0.03 20.62 -0.47
C GLY A 92 -1.19 19.78 -0.08
N ALA A 93 -1.78 20.03 1.10
CA ALA A 93 -2.99 19.37 1.56
C ALA A 93 -4.21 19.69 0.67
N ALA A 94 -4.36 20.94 0.21
CA ALA A 94 -5.42 21.32 -0.71
C ALA A 94 -5.28 20.65 -2.08
N SER A 95 -4.04 20.55 -2.60
CA SER A 95 -3.75 19.81 -3.82
C SER A 95 -4.08 18.32 -3.66
N SER A 96 -3.62 17.70 -2.57
CA SER A 96 -3.89 16.29 -2.29
C SER A 96 -5.40 15.98 -2.18
N ASN A 97 -6.19 16.86 -1.56
CA ASN A 97 -7.64 16.72 -1.53
C ASN A 97 -8.28 16.77 -2.92
N THR A 98 -7.73 17.58 -3.82
CA THR A 98 -8.18 17.65 -5.22
C THR A 98 -7.85 16.35 -5.95
N ASP A 99 -6.65 15.82 -5.77
CA ASP A 99 -6.24 14.54 -6.35
C ASP A 99 -7.10 13.38 -5.85
N ILE A 100 -7.40 13.33 -4.55
CA ILE A 100 -8.29 12.33 -3.94
C ILE A 100 -9.69 12.41 -4.58
N LYS A 101 -10.21 13.62 -4.81
CA LYS A 101 -11.51 13.81 -5.47
C LYS A 101 -11.49 13.26 -6.90
N ASN A 102 -10.44 13.58 -7.67
CA ASN A 102 -10.28 13.09 -9.04
C ASN A 102 -10.16 11.56 -9.10
N ILE A 103 -9.40 10.96 -8.17
CA ILE A 103 -9.28 9.50 -8.04
C ILE A 103 -10.66 8.87 -7.77
N LYS A 104 -11.45 9.45 -6.86
CA LYS A 104 -12.80 8.97 -6.54
C LYS A 104 -13.72 9.01 -7.76
N GLU A 105 -13.68 10.09 -8.53
CA GLU A 105 -14.49 10.24 -9.75
C GLU A 105 -14.09 9.23 -10.83
N ASN A 106 -12.79 9.06 -11.07
CA ASN A 106 -12.26 8.05 -12.00
C ASN A 106 -12.62 6.63 -11.57
N LEU A 107 -12.49 6.31 -10.29
CA LEU A 107 -12.84 4.99 -9.75
C LEU A 107 -14.32 4.68 -9.98
N ASN A 108 -15.21 5.63 -9.72
CA ASN A 108 -16.65 5.47 -9.98
C ASN A 108 -16.94 5.24 -11.46
N ALA A 109 -16.26 5.94 -12.36
CA ALA A 109 -16.43 5.75 -13.80
C ALA A 109 -15.97 4.34 -14.24
N VAL A 110 -14.85 3.85 -13.72
CA VAL A 110 -14.34 2.50 -13.99
C VAL A 110 -15.31 1.44 -13.46
N LEU A 111 -15.80 1.60 -12.23
CA LEU A 111 -16.78 0.68 -11.64
C LEU A 111 -18.06 0.61 -12.47
N TYR A 112 -18.58 1.76 -12.93
CA TYR A 112 -19.77 1.81 -13.75
C TYR A 112 -19.59 1.08 -15.10
N ARG A 113 -18.44 1.28 -15.76
CA ARG A 113 -18.09 0.54 -16.99
C ARG A 113 -18.02 -0.96 -16.75
N ASN A 114 -17.38 -1.40 -15.67
CA ASN A 114 -17.26 -2.82 -15.35
C ASN A 114 -18.62 -3.47 -15.08
N VAL A 115 -19.53 -2.79 -14.36
CA VAL A 115 -20.90 -3.27 -14.17
C VAL A 115 -21.63 -3.42 -15.51
N GLN A 116 -21.47 -2.46 -16.45
CA GLN A 116 -22.06 -2.58 -17.78
C GLN A 116 -21.46 -3.75 -18.60
N TYR A 117 -20.15 -4.00 -18.50
CA TYR A 117 -19.52 -5.14 -19.15
C TYR A 117 -20.03 -6.47 -18.57
N ILE A 118 -20.17 -6.57 -17.26
CA ILE A 118 -20.73 -7.77 -16.61
C ILE A 118 -22.16 -8.01 -17.09
N ASN A 119 -23.01 -6.98 -17.06
CA ASN A 119 -24.40 -7.11 -17.50
C ASN A 119 -24.52 -7.49 -18.99
N SER A 120 -23.65 -6.96 -19.86
CA SER A 120 -23.67 -7.34 -21.28
C SER A 120 -23.14 -8.76 -21.51
N SER A 121 -22.17 -9.21 -20.70
CA SER A 121 -21.70 -10.60 -20.71
C SER A 121 -22.77 -11.57 -20.24
N GLU A 122 -23.50 -11.25 -19.17
CA GLU A 122 -24.60 -12.08 -18.64
C GLU A 122 -25.69 -12.30 -19.71
N ASN A 123 -26.13 -11.21 -20.36
CA ASN A 123 -27.08 -11.29 -21.47
C ASN A 123 -26.57 -12.14 -22.65
N SER A 124 -25.27 -12.13 -22.91
CA SER A 124 -24.67 -12.92 -23.99
C SER A 124 -24.64 -14.40 -23.64
N VAL A 125 -24.32 -14.73 -22.38
CA VAL A 125 -24.35 -16.10 -21.85
C VAL A 125 -25.78 -16.65 -21.86
N GLU A 126 -26.77 -15.87 -21.45
CA GLU A 126 -28.17 -16.29 -21.47
C GLU A 126 -28.65 -16.64 -22.89
N LYS A 127 -28.33 -15.80 -23.88
CA LYS A 127 -28.61 -16.08 -25.30
C LYS A 127 -27.94 -17.35 -25.80
N LEU A 128 -26.70 -17.62 -25.37
CA LEU A 128 -26.01 -18.86 -25.72
C LEU A 128 -26.75 -20.08 -25.13
N ILE A 129 -27.17 -20.01 -23.87
CA ILE A 129 -27.94 -21.07 -23.21
C ILE A 129 -29.28 -21.30 -23.93
N GLU A 130 -30.01 -20.24 -24.30
CA GLU A 130 -31.27 -20.37 -25.03
C GLU A 130 -31.09 -20.97 -26.43
N SER A 131 -30.06 -20.52 -27.17
CA SER A 131 -29.76 -21.08 -28.50
C SER A 131 -29.42 -22.58 -28.46
N GLN A 132 -28.87 -23.06 -27.34
CA GLN A 132 -28.58 -24.47 -27.12
C GLN A 132 -29.84 -25.29 -26.82
N LYS A 133 -30.81 -24.74 -26.08
CA LYS A 133 -32.10 -25.43 -25.81
C LYS A 133 -32.91 -25.68 -27.09
N LEU A 134 -32.74 -24.82 -28.10
CA LEU A 134 -33.50 -24.89 -29.36
C LEU A 134 -32.90 -25.84 -30.41
N LYS A 135 -31.67 -26.35 -30.21
CA LYS A 135 -30.97 -27.27 -31.13
C LYS A 135 -30.72 -28.66 -30.51
N GLU A 136 -31.70 -29.22 -29.81
CA GLU A 136 -31.71 -30.67 -29.56
C GLU A 136 -32.04 -31.42 -30.87
N SER A 137 -31.06 -31.48 -31.79
CA SER A 137 -31.00 -32.58 -32.74
C SER A 137 -31.07 -33.89 -31.96
N GLY A 138 -31.71 -34.92 -32.51
CA GLY A 138 -31.81 -36.24 -31.86
C GLY A 138 -30.46 -36.91 -31.57
N TYR A 139 -29.35 -36.29 -31.99
CA TYR A 139 -27.98 -36.76 -31.80
C TYR A 139 -27.21 -35.84 -30.85
N GLN A 140 -26.39 -36.45 -30.00
CA GLN A 140 -25.45 -35.79 -29.11
C GLN A 140 -24.04 -36.30 -29.42
N ASP A 141 -23.08 -35.40 -29.52
CA ASP A 141 -21.70 -35.75 -29.84
C ASP A 141 -20.83 -35.72 -28.59
N PHE A 142 -19.93 -36.70 -28.49
CA PHE A 142 -19.02 -36.87 -27.37
C PHE A 142 -17.60 -37.07 -27.86
N HIS A 143 -16.63 -36.42 -27.23
CA HIS A 143 -15.22 -36.71 -27.39
C HIS A 143 -14.80 -37.78 -26.38
N ILE A 144 -14.20 -38.85 -26.85
CA ILE A 144 -13.70 -39.96 -26.03
C ILE A 144 -12.19 -40.00 -26.09
N THR A 145 -11.57 -40.14 -24.92
CA THR A 145 -10.13 -40.37 -24.78
C THR A 145 -9.89 -41.75 -24.17
N LEU A 146 -9.20 -42.61 -24.91
CA LEU A 146 -8.71 -43.92 -24.48
C LEU A 146 -7.22 -43.83 -24.18
N ILE A 147 -6.77 -44.44 -23.09
CA ILE A 147 -5.35 -44.51 -22.72
C ILE A 147 -4.93 -45.96 -22.44
N PRO A 148 -3.64 -46.30 -22.56
CA PRO A 148 -3.13 -47.59 -22.14
C PRO A 148 -3.49 -47.92 -20.68
N LYS A 149 -3.82 -49.19 -20.40
CA LYS A 149 -4.02 -49.67 -19.03
C LYS A 149 -2.72 -49.66 -18.24
N ILE A 150 -1.65 -50.14 -18.87
CA ILE A 150 -0.28 -50.13 -18.37
C ILE A 150 0.51 -49.19 -19.27
N TYR A 151 1.23 -48.26 -18.66
CA TYR A 151 2.00 -47.26 -19.39
C TYR A 151 3.47 -47.45 -19.06
N ASP A 152 4.26 -47.76 -20.09
CA ASP A 152 5.72 -47.86 -20.01
C ASP A 152 6.33 -46.69 -20.79
N PHE A 153 7.03 -45.80 -20.07
CA PHE A 153 7.69 -44.63 -20.65
C PHE A 153 8.94 -45.00 -21.46
N GLU A 154 9.58 -46.11 -21.13
CA GLU A 154 10.82 -46.54 -21.76
C GLU A 154 10.51 -47.34 -23.03
N ASN A 155 9.45 -48.16 -23.01
CA ASN A 155 9.04 -49.00 -24.13
C ASN A 155 7.53 -48.87 -24.40
N PRO A 156 7.06 -47.76 -25.00
CA PRO A 156 5.64 -47.57 -25.27
C PRO A 156 5.11 -48.69 -26.18
N VAL A 157 4.08 -49.41 -25.71
CA VAL A 157 3.40 -50.43 -26.51
C VAL A 157 2.66 -49.74 -27.65
N LYS A 158 2.97 -50.14 -28.88
CA LYS A 158 2.23 -49.66 -30.05
C LYS A 158 0.83 -50.25 -30.01
N ILE A 159 -0.17 -49.38 -29.93
CA ILE A 159 -1.57 -49.79 -29.96
C ILE A 159 -2.01 -49.94 -31.43
N GLU A 160 -2.86 -50.91 -31.71
CA GLU A 160 -3.39 -51.14 -33.05
C GLU A 160 -4.43 -50.08 -33.45
N ASN A 161 -4.39 -49.65 -34.71
CA ASN A 161 -5.16 -48.49 -35.22
C ASN A 161 -6.69 -48.65 -35.22
N ASN A 162 -7.22 -49.81 -34.89
CA ASN A 162 -8.65 -50.14 -34.95
C ASN A 162 -9.28 -50.44 -33.58
N GLU A 163 -8.55 -50.33 -32.47
CA GLU A 163 -9.11 -50.71 -31.16
C GLU A 163 -10.34 -49.89 -30.74
N TYR A 164 -10.47 -48.65 -31.23
CA TYR A 164 -11.65 -47.81 -30.98
C TYR A 164 -12.93 -48.45 -31.54
N GLU A 165 -12.84 -49.24 -32.61
CA GLU A 165 -14.01 -49.90 -33.24
C GLU A 165 -14.67 -50.88 -32.28
N HIS A 166 -13.89 -51.53 -31.41
CA HIS A 166 -14.43 -52.41 -30.39
C HIS A 166 -15.22 -51.66 -29.32
N TYR A 167 -14.79 -50.45 -28.96
CA TYR A 167 -15.54 -49.58 -28.05
C TYR A 167 -16.85 -49.09 -28.67
N VAL A 168 -16.82 -48.69 -29.94
CA VAL A 168 -18.03 -48.27 -30.68
C VAL A 168 -19.01 -49.43 -30.82
N LYS A 169 -18.52 -50.62 -31.18
CA LYS A 169 -19.34 -51.83 -31.28
C LYS A 169 -19.93 -52.23 -29.93
N HIS A 170 -19.12 -52.22 -28.87
CA HIS A 170 -19.59 -52.50 -27.50
C HIS A 170 -20.70 -51.54 -27.07
N TYR A 171 -20.58 -50.26 -27.41
CA TYR A 171 -21.66 -49.30 -27.19
C TYR A 171 -22.93 -49.67 -27.96
N GLN A 172 -22.83 -50.01 -29.24
CA GLN A 172 -23.97 -50.43 -30.06
C GLN A 172 -24.65 -51.69 -29.49
N ASP A 173 -23.85 -52.68 -29.07
CA ASP A 173 -24.34 -53.93 -28.48
C ASP A 173 -25.07 -53.69 -27.14
N MET A 174 -24.56 -52.79 -26.30
CA MET A 174 -25.14 -52.48 -24.98
C MET A 174 -26.41 -51.63 -25.04
N THR A 175 -26.50 -50.74 -26.03
CA THR A 175 -27.61 -49.77 -26.15
C THR A 175 -28.66 -50.17 -27.18
N GLY A 176 -28.35 -51.12 -28.07
CA GLY A 176 -29.19 -51.43 -29.24
C GLY A 176 -29.23 -50.28 -30.27
N ALA A 177 -28.33 -49.30 -30.16
CA ALA A 177 -28.30 -48.15 -31.05
C ALA A 177 -27.79 -48.55 -32.44
N ASN A 178 -28.66 -48.40 -33.46
CA ASN A 178 -28.32 -48.68 -34.85
C ASN A 178 -27.42 -47.61 -35.49
N LEU A 179 -27.27 -46.44 -34.87
CA LEU A 179 -26.44 -45.35 -35.36
C LEU A 179 -25.50 -44.85 -34.26
N ALA A 180 -24.26 -45.29 -34.34
CA ALA A 180 -23.13 -44.71 -33.62
C ALA A 180 -22.04 -44.44 -34.67
N ILE A 181 -21.76 -43.17 -34.92
CA ILE A 181 -20.76 -42.77 -35.92
C ILE A 181 -19.55 -42.25 -35.15
N ALA A 182 -18.41 -42.93 -35.33
CA ALA A 182 -17.13 -42.43 -34.87
C ALA A 182 -16.49 -41.57 -35.97
N PHE A 183 -16.05 -40.36 -35.62
CA PHE A 183 -15.37 -39.43 -36.52
C PHE A 183 -14.21 -38.73 -35.79
N ASN A 184 -13.37 -38.00 -36.53
CA ASN A 184 -12.14 -37.36 -36.01
C ASN A 184 -11.25 -38.31 -35.17
N ILE A 185 -10.98 -39.50 -35.71
CA ILE A 185 -10.13 -40.49 -35.05
C ILE A 185 -8.69 -40.00 -35.14
N HIS A 186 -8.17 -39.51 -34.02
CA HIS A 186 -6.78 -39.11 -33.89
C HIS A 186 -6.03 -40.18 -33.12
N ALA A 187 -5.33 -41.04 -33.85
CA ALA A 187 -4.26 -41.85 -33.29
C ALA A 187 -3.03 -40.94 -33.14
N LYS A 188 -2.58 -40.67 -31.91
CA LYS A 188 -1.27 -40.00 -31.75
C LYS A 188 -0.19 -41.02 -32.10
N GLU A 189 0.64 -40.71 -33.09
CA GLU A 189 1.78 -41.54 -33.54
C GLU A 189 2.73 -41.94 -32.39
N ASN A 190 2.70 -41.22 -31.27
CA ASN A 190 3.53 -41.49 -30.09
C ASN A 190 2.95 -42.51 -29.10
N GLY A 191 1.85 -43.21 -29.43
CA GLY A 191 1.37 -44.37 -28.65
C GLY A 191 0.68 -44.04 -27.32
N PHE A 192 0.34 -42.78 -27.06
CA PHE A 192 -0.22 -42.36 -25.76
C PHE A 192 -1.74 -42.52 -25.61
N GLY A 193 -2.39 -43.16 -26.58
CA GLY A 193 -3.82 -43.40 -26.58
C GLY A 193 -4.52 -42.99 -27.87
N TYR A 194 -5.84 -43.17 -27.88
CA TYR A 194 -6.72 -42.75 -28.97
C TYR A 194 -7.66 -41.69 -28.47
N SER A 195 -7.98 -40.73 -29.34
CA SER A 195 -9.17 -39.92 -29.17
C SER A 195 -10.04 -39.98 -30.41
N PHE A 196 -11.34 -40.10 -30.20
CA PHE A 196 -12.32 -40.09 -31.28
C PHE A 196 -13.59 -39.40 -30.79
N ASP A 197 -14.34 -38.84 -31.73
CA ASP A 197 -15.65 -38.27 -31.48
C ASP A 197 -16.71 -39.33 -31.81
N LEU A 198 -17.73 -39.47 -30.96
CA LEU A 198 -18.83 -40.41 -31.10
C LEU A 198 -20.15 -39.65 -31.07
N SER A 199 -20.90 -39.73 -32.17
CA SER A 199 -22.29 -39.26 -32.20
C SER A 199 -23.23 -40.36 -31.77
N VAL A 200 -24.12 -40.05 -30.81
CA VAL A 200 -25.13 -41.00 -30.31
C VAL A 200 -26.53 -40.43 -30.46
N GLY A 201 -27.47 -41.25 -30.93
CA GLY A 201 -28.87 -40.86 -31.18
C GLY A 201 -29.80 -40.90 -29.96
N GLU A 202 -29.25 -41.03 -28.75
CA GLU A 202 -30.05 -41.18 -27.53
C GLU A 202 -30.21 -39.84 -26.82
N LYS A 203 -31.45 -39.35 -26.72
CA LYS A 203 -31.76 -38.13 -25.98
C LYS A 203 -31.44 -38.33 -24.50
N GLY A 204 -30.69 -37.39 -23.94
CA GLY A 204 -30.35 -37.39 -22.52
C GLY A 204 -29.10 -38.19 -22.15
N MET A 205 -28.34 -38.71 -23.13
CA MET A 205 -27.02 -39.29 -22.86
C MET A 205 -26.14 -38.28 -22.12
N THR A 206 -25.54 -38.69 -21.00
CA THR A 206 -24.58 -37.87 -20.25
C THR A 206 -23.17 -38.42 -20.44
N PRO A 207 -22.11 -37.58 -20.28
CA PRO A 207 -20.73 -38.06 -20.36
C PRO A 207 -20.44 -39.20 -19.39
N ASP A 208 -20.96 -39.13 -18.16
CA ASP A 208 -20.75 -40.16 -17.14
C ASP A 208 -21.43 -41.48 -17.49
N TYR A 209 -22.65 -41.42 -18.03
CA TYR A 209 -23.37 -42.62 -18.45
C TYR A 209 -22.68 -43.29 -19.64
N LEU A 210 -22.28 -42.51 -20.65
CA LEU A 210 -21.52 -43.02 -21.79
C LEU A 210 -20.16 -43.60 -21.36
N LYS A 211 -19.47 -42.95 -20.41
CA LYS A 211 -18.22 -43.47 -19.83
C LYS A 211 -18.43 -44.79 -19.12
N LEU A 212 -19.55 -44.97 -18.42
CA LEU A 212 -19.89 -46.22 -17.75
C LEU A 212 -20.14 -47.35 -18.77
N ILE A 213 -20.87 -47.06 -19.85
CA ILE A 213 -21.10 -48.03 -20.93
C ILE A 213 -19.76 -48.44 -21.57
N LEU A 214 -18.99 -47.47 -22.06
CA LEU A 214 -17.70 -47.74 -22.72
C LEU A 214 -16.68 -48.37 -21.78
N GLY A 215 -16.67 -47.98 -20.50
CA GLY A 215 -15.77 -48.52 -19.48
C GLY A 215 -16.07 -49.96 -19.08
N SER A 216 -17.25 -50.48 -19.40
CA SER A 216 -17.59 -51.89 -19.19
C SER A 216 -16.97 -52.83 -20.23
N TYR A 217 -16.47 -52.30 -21.35
CA TYR A 217 -15.71 -53.08 -22.33
C TYR A 217 -14.35 -53.50 -21.75
N LYS A 218 -14.11 -54.81 -21.69
CA LYS A 218 -12.86 -55.40 -21.16
C LYS A 218 -11.77 -55.45 -22.23
N SER A 219 -11.27 -54.29 -22.67
CA SER A 219 -10.03 -54.22 -23.48
C SER A 219 -8.82 -54.70 -22.65
N GLU A 220 -7.88 -55.42 -23.25
CA GLU A 220 -6.63 -55.83 -22.58
C GLU A 220 -5.60 -54.70 -22.51
N THR A 221 -5.66 -53.78 -23.47
CA THR A 221 -4.64 -52.77 -23.78
C THR A 221 -5.07 -51.36 -23.38
N LEU A 222 -6.34 -51.01 -23.58
CA LEU A 222 -6.88 -49.66 -23.36
C LEU A 222 -7.90 -49.58 -22.22
N LYS A 223 -8.08 -48.36 -21.70
CA LYS A 223 -9.18 -47.98 -20.80
C LYS A 223 -9.70 -46.59 -21.15
N VAL A 224 -10.99 -46.36 -20.89
CA VAL A 224 -11.61 -45.05 -21.06
C VAL A 224 -11.08 -44.10 -19.99
N PHE A 225 -10.36 -43.07 -20.40
CA PHE A 225 -9.86 -42.03 -19.52
C PHE A 225 -10.91 -40.96 -19.29
N ASN A 226 -11.42 -40.40 -20.38
CA ASN A 226 -12.33 -39.26 -20.36
C ASN A 226 -13.42 -39.40 -21.44
N VAL A 227 -14.59 -38.87 -21.13
CA VAL A 227 -15.69 -38.66 -22.07
C VAL A 227 -16.18 -37.24 -21.83
N SER A 228 -16.32 -36.44 -22.88
CA SER A 228 -16.74 -35.05 -22.78
C SER A 228 -17.78 -34.75 -23.86
N LYS A 229 -18.87 -34.08 -23.49
CA LYS A 229 -19.89 -33.68 -24.46
C LYS A 229 -19.32 -32.55 -25.32
N LEU A 230 -19.40 -32.71 -26.64
CA LEU A 230 -19.01 -31.68 -27.59
C LEU A 230 -20.13 -30.63 -27.69
N ILE A 231 -19.73 -29.37 -27.65
CA ILE A 231 -20.61 -28.22 -27.82
C ILE A 231 -20.06 -27.42 -28.99
N TYR A 232 -20.79 -27.43 -30.10
CA TYR A 232 -20.42 -26.67 -31.28
C TYR A 232 -20.89 -25.23 -31.12
N ALA A 233 -19.99 -24.28 -31.29
CA ALA A 233 -20.37 -22.88 -31.43
C ALA A 233 -21.13 -22.72 -32.75
N ASP A 234 -22.31 -22.12 -32.69
CA ASP A 234 -23.04 -21.74 -33.90
C ASP A 234 -22.27 -20.59 -34.56
N VAL A 235 -21.36 -20.95 -35.48
CA VAL A 235 -20.68 -19.95 -36.30
C VAL A 235 -21.72 -19.42 -37.26
N LYS A 236 -22.42 -18.36 -36.87
CA LYS A 236 -23.09 -17.51 -37.85
C LYS A 236 -21.99 -17.03 -38.79
N LEU A 237 -21.94 -17.61 -39.99
CA LEU A 237 -21.19 -17.06 -41.09
C LEU A 237 -21.63 -15.60 -41.20
N ILE A 238 -20.70 -14.70 -40.91
CA ILE A 238 -20.89 -13.28 -41.18
C ILE A 238 -20.91 -13.20 -42.71
N GLU A 239 -22.10 -13.12 -43.28
CA GLU A 239 -22.29 -12.72 -44.69
C GLU A 239 -21.81 -11.29 -44.91
#